data_AF-A0A2P6AB59-F1
#
_entry.id   AF-A0A2P6AB59-F1
#
_cell.length_a   1.000
_cell.length_b   1.000
_cell.length_c   1.000
_cell.angle_alpha   90.00
_cell.angle_beta   90.00
_cell.angle_gamma   90.00
#
_symmetry.space_group_name_H-M   'P 1'
#
loop_
_entity.id
_entity.type
_entity.pdbx_description
1 polymer ?
#
loop_
_entity_poly.entity_id
_entity_poly.type
_entity_poly.pdbx_seq_one_letter_code
_entity_poly.pdbx_strand_id
1 'polypeptide(L)'
;MLFYIISVLLIIILYTLYFIGENMFSKGKIKESDSTTTIISKNTSFVGDISSGEKIIIHGKINGNINTNNGVVFIDKGGVVNGRVLCEKMILNGELYGECCCSTLDVYENGFLQGEVSYRFLEIRNGGCITGIVNKVTDEVQNNVSELVKARES
;
A
#
# COMPACT_ATOMS: atom_id res chain seq x y z
N MET A 1 -56.91 -32.24 -14.18
CA MET A 1 -56.92 -30.76 -14.10
C MET A 1 -56.05 -30.24 -12.96
N LEU A 2 -56.24 -30.70 -11.71
CA LEU A 2 -55.47 -30.26 -10.54
C LEU A 2 -53.94 -30.47 -10.67
N PHE A 3 -53.49 -31.65 -11.12
CA PHE A 3 -52.06 -31.95 -11.34
C PHE A 3 -51.40 -31.07 -12.42
N TYR A 4 -52.16 -30.67 -13.43
CA TYR A 4 -51.66 -29.78 -14.50
C TYR A 4 -51.42 -28.37 -13.95
N ILE A 5 -52.33 -27.87 -13.11
CA ILE A 5 -52.20 -26.55 -12.47
C ILE A 5 -50.96 -26.50 -11.56
N ILE A 6 -50.74 -27.56 -10.77
CA ILE A 6 -49.56 -27.66 -9.89
C ILE A 6 -48.26 -27.68 -10.70
N SER A 7 -48.22 -28.46 -11.78
CA SER A 7 -47.05 -28.54 -12.67
C SER A 7 -46.70 -27.18 -13.30
N VAL A 8 -47.70 -26.46 -13.79
CA VAL A 8 -47.51 -25.12 -14.40
C VAL A 8 -47.01 -24.10 -13.36
N LEU A 9 -47.53 -24.13 -12.12
CA LEU A 9 -47.06 -23.24 -11.05
C LEU A 9 -45.58 -23.48 -10.69
N LEU A 10 -45.17 -24.75 -10.62
CA LEU A 10 -43.79 -25.12 -10.29
C LEU A 10 -42.80 -24.58 -11.32
N ILE A 11 -43.14 -24.69 -12.60
CA ILE A 11 -42.32 -24.19 -13.71
C ILE A 11 -42.16 -22.67 -13.61
N ILE A 12 -43.24 -21.92 -13.34
CA ILE A 12 -43.18 -20.45 -13.20
C ILE A 12 -42.29 -20.04 -12.02
N ILE A 13 -42.38 -20.75 -10.89
CA ILE A 13 -41.54 -20.49 -9.71
C ILE A 13 -40.07 -20.75 -10.03
N LEU A 14 -39.75 -21.85 -10.72
CA LEU A 14 -38.38 -22.16 -11.13
C LEU A 14 -37.82 -21.11 -12.10
N TYR A 15 -38.63 -20.64 -13.05
CA TYR A 15 -38.23 -19.58 -13.99
C TYR A 15 -38.01 -18.24 -13.29
N THR A 16 -38.87 -17.87 -12.33
CA THR A 16 -38.70 -16.62 -11.57
C THR A 16 -37.48 -16.67 -10.66
N LEU A 17 -37.19 -17.81 -10.02
CA LEU A 17 -35.96 -18.03 -9.26
C LEU A 17 -34.71 -17.95 -10.15
N TYR A 18 -34.75 -18.55 -11.34
CA TYR A 18 -33.67 -18.46 -12.32
C TYR A 18 -33.43 -17.01 -12.76
N PHE A 19 -34.50 -16.27 -13.08
CA PHE A 19 -34.42 -14.89 -13.55
C PHE A 19 -33.93 -13.90 -12.48
N ILE A 20 -34.27 -14.13 -11.21
CA ILE A 20 -33.72 -13.35 -10.09
C ILE A 20 -32.23 -13.64 -9.92
N GLY A 21 -31.80 -14.91 -10.10
CA GLY A 21 -30.41 -15.33 -10.03
C GLY A 21 -29.50 -14.64 -11.05
N GLU A 22 -29.97 -14.45 -12.30
CA GLU A 22 -29.16 -13.77 -13.32
C GLU A 22 -29.01 -12.25 -13.09
N ASN A 23 -30.00 -11.61 -12.46
CA ASN A 23 -29.98 -10.16 -12.24
C ASN A 23 -29.28 -9.72 -10.94
N MET A 24 -28.88 -10.66 -10.07
CA MET A 24 -28.24 -10.35 -8.78
C MET A 24 -26.71 -10.39 -8.79
N PHE A 25 -26.07 -10.63 -9.94
CA PHE A 25 -24.63 -10.46 -10.11
C PHE A 25 -24.30 -9.09 -10.72
N SER A 26 -24.76 -8.02 -10.06
CA SER A 26 -24.10 -6.72 -10.21
C SER A 26 -22.72 -6.85 -9.56
N LYS A 27 -21.73 -7.28 -10.34
CA LYS A 27 -20.33 -7.01 -10.03
C LYS A 27 -20.24 -5.49 -9.89
N GLY A 28 -20.27 -5.01 -8.65
CA GLY A 28 -19.82 -3.67 -8.35
C GLY A 28 -18.45 -3.55 -8.97
N LYS A 29 -18.35 -2.81 -10.09
CA LYS A 29 -17.07 -2.38 -10.60
C LYS A 29 -16.50 -1.49 -9.50
N ILE A 30 -15.64 -2.07 -8.65
CA ILE A 30 -14.63 -1.29 -7.96
C ILE A 30 -14.02 -0.44 -9.06
N LYS A 31 -14.04 0.88 -8.90
CA LYS A 31 -13.30 1.78 -9.78
C LYS A 31 -11.85 1.30 -9.71
N GLU A 32 -11.46 0.52 -10.70
CA GLU A 32 -10.06 0.30 -11.03
C GLU A 32 -9.62 1.69 -11.53
N SER A 33 -9.16 2.52 -10.59
CA SER A 33 -8.33 3.66 -10.95
C SER A 33 -7.20 3.08 -11.77
N ASP A 34 -7.01 3.58 -12.98
CA ASP A 34 -5.96 3.19 -13.91
C ASP A 34 -4.61 3.38 -13.19
N SER A 35 -4.17 2.34 -12.46
CA SER A 35 -3.07 2.49 -11.50
C SER A 35 -1.78 2.48 -12.29
N THR A 36 -1.32 3.66 -12.66
CA THR A 36 -0.03 3.91 -13.25
C THR A 36 1.07 3.38 -12.32
N THR A 37 1.81 2.40 -12.84
CA THR A 37 2.94 1.80 -12.14
C THR A 37 4.21 2.16 -12.87
N THR A 38 5.14 2.82 -12.18
CA THR A 38 6.51 3.03 -12.66
C THR A 38 7.37 1.86 -12.26
N ILE A 39 8.13 1.29 -13.19
CA ILE A 39 9.02 0.15 -12.92
C ILE A 39 10.46 0.53 -13.28
N ILE A 40 11.35 0.44 -12.30
CA ILE A 40 12.81 0.51 -12.52
C ILE A 40 13.33 -0.92 -12.64
N SER A 41 13.61 -1.32 -13.88
CA SER A 41 14.04 -2.68 -14.21
C SER A 41 15.38 -3.07 -13.61
N LYS A 42 15.61 -4.38 -13.53
CA LYS A 42 16.92 -4.97 -13.25
C LYS A 42 17.96 -4.43 -14.24
N ASN A 43 19.21 -4.32 -13.82
CA ASN A 43 20.32 -3.75 -14.60
C ASN A 43 20.18 -2.26 -14.95
N THR A 44 19.26 -1.53 -14.32
CA THR A 44 19.18 -0.07 -14.39
C THR A 44 19.85 0.54 -13.15
N SER A 45 20.66 1.57 -13.36
CA SER A 45 21.17 2.44 -12.30
C SER A 45 20.68 3.86 -12.55
N PHE A 46 19.92 4.41 -11.62
CA PHE A 46 19.39 5.76 -11.69
C PHE A 46 20.05 6.66 -10.65
N VAL A 47 20.38 7.89 -11.03
CA VAL A 47 20.95 8.91 -10.14
C VAL A 47 20.12 10.18 -10.24
N GLY A 48 19.63 10.67 -9.11
CA GLY A 48 18.76 11.85 -9.01
C GLY A 48 17.48 11.56 -8.24
N ASP A 49 16.51 12.47 -8.35
CA ASP A 49 15.26 12.39 -7.58
C ASP A 49 14.10 11.89 -8.46
N ILE A 50 13.25 11.04 -7.89
CA ILE A 50 12.05 10.51 -8.52
C ILE A 50 10.82 11.02 -7.75
N SER A 51 9.87 11.60 -8.46
CA SER A 51 8.55 11.94 -7.92
C SER A 51 7.46 11.23 -8.72
N SER A 52 6.59 10.48 -8.04
CA SER A 52 5.47 9.76 -8.68
C SER A 52 4.18 9.94 -7.89
N GLY A 53 3.04 9.87 -8.57
CA GLY A 53 1.72 10.02 -7.94
C GLY A 53 1.17 8.72 -7.35
N GLU A 54 1.71 7.56 -7.74
CA GLU A 54 1.08 6.27 -7.43
C GLU A 54 2.12 5.21 -7.03
N LYS A 55 2.30 4.17 -7.86
CA LYS A 55 3.13 3.01 -7.51
C LYS A 55 4.47 3.06 -8.21
N ILE A 56 5.55 2.83 -7.45
CA ILE A 56 6.90 2.61 -7.99
C ILE A 56 7.39 1.23 -7.56
N ILE A 57 7.86 0.42 -8.51
CA ILE A 57 8.50 -0.87 -8.26
C ILE A 57 9.96 -0.78 -8.69
N ILE A 58 10.87 -1.20 -7.82
CA ILE A 58 12.31 -1.04 -8.00
C ILE A 58 12.96 -2.42 -7.95
N HIS A 59 13.48 -2.86 -9.10
CA HIS A 59 14.35 -4.04 -9.22
C HIS A 59 15.81 -3.68 -9.53
N GLY A 60 16.10 -2.38 -9.76
CA GLY A 60 17.42 -1.85 -10.08
C GLY A 60 18.07 -1.08 -8.93
N LYS A 61 19.07 -0.26 -9.25
CA LYS A 61 19.78 0.58 -8.28
C LYS A 61 19.35 2.04 -8.41
N ILE A 62 19.05 2.68 -7.28
CA ILE A 62 18.72 4.11 -7.20
C ILE A 62 19.69 4.76 -6.23
N ASN A 63 20.27 5.88 -6.64
CA ASN A 63 21.02 6.78 -5.77
C ASN A 63 20.39 8.18 -5.84
N GLY A 64 19.63 8.54 -4.81
CA GLY A 64 18.87 9.77 -4.74
C GLY A 64 17.52 9.57 -4.04
N ASN A 65 16.64 10.56 -4.11
CA ASN A 65 15.42 10.58 -3.30
C ASN A 65 14.20 10.09 -4.08
N ILE A 66 13.29 9.42 -3.39
CA ILE A 66 12.02 8.95 -3.94
C ILE A 66 10.91 9.61 -3.14
N ASN A 67 10.01 10.31 -3.83
CA ASN A 67 8.85 10.93 -3.24
C ASN A 67 7.59 10.43 -3.93
N THR A 68 6.62 9.93 -3.16
CA THR A 68 5.29 9.64 -3.66
C THR A 68 4.22 10.33 -2.84
N ASN A 69 3.29 10.99 -3.54
CA ASN A 69 2.14 11.63 -2.89
C ASN A 69 1.04 10.59 -2.70
N ASN A 70 0.89 10.07 -1.48
CA ASN A 70 -0.04 8.99 -1.14
C ASN A 70 0.17 7.67 -1.91
N GLY A 71 1.40 7.46 -2.39
CA GLY A 71 1.75 6.33 -3.24
C GLY A 71 2.40 5.14 -2.52
N VAL A 72 2.66 4.09 -3.30
CA VAL A 72 3.32 2.86 -2.83
C VAL A 72 4.71 2.77 -3.44
N VAL A 73 5.73 2.61 -2.60
CA VAL A 73 7.09 2.29 -3.04
C VAL A 73 7.36 0.83 -2.71
N PHE A 74 7.71 0.04 -3.72
CA PHE A 74 8.07 -1.36 -3.57
C PHE A 74 9.50 -1.57 -4.04
N ILE A 75 10.43 -1.75 -3.09
CA ILE A 75 11.78 -2.22 -3.40
C ILE A 75 11.72 -3.74 -3.40
N ASP A 76 11.74 -4.34 -4.58
CA ASP A 76 11.66 -5.79 -4.72
C ASP A 76 13.05 -6.43 -4.66
N LYS A 77 13.10 -7.76 -4.70
CA LYS A 77 14.34 -8.53 -4.65
C LYS A 77 15.34 -8.10 -5.72
N GLY A 78 16.54 -7.74 -5.27
CA GLY A 78 17.63 -7.22 -6.10
C GLY A 78 17.59 -5.70 -6.34
N GLY A 79 16.52 -5.03 -5.90
CA GLY A 79 16.45 -3.58 -5.83
C GLY A 79 17.28 -3.03 -4.69
N VAL A 80 18.03 -1.96 -4.95
CA VAL A 80 18.85 -1.25 -3.95
C VAL A 80 18.59 0.25 -4.07
N VAL A 81 18.21 0.87 -2.96
CA VAL A 81 18.00 2.33 -2.88
C VAL A 81 18.98 2.92 -1.88
N ASN A 82 19.71 3.95 -2.30
CA ASN A 82 20.54 4.78 -1.43
C ASN A 82 19.97 6.20 -1.45
N GLY A 83 19.41 6.66 -0.33
CA GLY A 83 18.81 8.00 -0.23
C GLY A 83 17.59 8.05 0.68
N ARG A 84 16.74 9.08 0.48
CA ARG A 84 15.51 9.27 1.25
C ARG A 84 14.29 8.77 0.48
N VAL A 85 13.41 8.03 1.17
CA VAL A 85 12.12 7.58 0.64
C VAL A 85 10.98 8.20 1.45
N LEU A 86 10.10 8.95 0.78
CA LEU A 86 8.85 9.46 1.33
C LEU A 86 7.67 8.85 0.57
N CYS A 87 6.80 8.11 1.26
CA CYS A 87 5.64 7.48 0.65
C CYS A 87 4.52 7.22 1.67
N GLU A 88 3.34 6.80 1.24
CA GLU A 88 2.30 6.35 2.17
C GLU A 88 2.55 4.92 2.63
N LYS A 89 2.87 4.04 1.67
CA LYS A 89 3.20 2.65 1.95
C LYS A 89 4.55 2.26 1.35
N MET A 90 5.40 1.68 2.18
CA MET A 90 6.67 1.09 1.80
C MET A 90 6.60 -0.43 1.91
N ILE A 91 6.95 -1.13 0.84
CA ILE A 91 7.15 -2.58 0.84
C ILE A 91 8.63 -2.83 0.53
N LEU A 92 9.33 -3.51 1.44
CA LEU A 92 10.76 -3.75 1.34
C LEU A 92 11.05 -5.25 1.25
N ASN A 93 11.45 -5.71 0.07
CA ASN A 93 11.93 -7.06 -0.23
C ASN A 93 13.32 -7.04 -0.91
N GLY A 94 14.02 -5.91 -0.80
CA GLY A 94 15.40 -5.69 -1.26
C GLY A 94 16.16 -4.87 -0.21
N GLU A 95 17.02 -3.94 -0.66
CA GLU A 95 17.89 -3.17 0.25
C GLU A 95 17.59 -1.67 0.20
N LEU A 96 17.51 -1.04 1.37
CA LEU A 96 17.39 0.40 1.54
C LEU A 96 18.46 0.93 2.50
N TYR A 97 19.27 1.87 2.03
CA TYR A 97 20.29 2.57 2.80
C TYR A 97 19.94 4.06 2.88
N GLY A 98 19.61 4.56 4.07
CA GLY A 98 19.27 5.96 4.29
C GLY A 98 18.02 6.17 5.13
N GLU A 99 17.18 7.10 4.71
CA GLU A 99 16.02 7.56 5.47
C GLU A 99 14.71 7.08 4.83
N CYS A 100 13.78 6.57 5.65
CA CYS A 100 12.44 6.19 5.21
C CYS A 100 11.38 6.85 6.07
N CYS A 101 10.47 7.59 5.45
CA CYS A 101 9.29 8.16 6.09
C CYS A 101 8.05 7.62 5.40
N CYS A 102 7.27 6.81 6.10
CA CYS A 102 6.04 6.23 5.56
C CYS A 102 4.96 6.01 6.60
N SER A 103 3.68 5.94 6.20
CA SER A 103 2.62 5.58 7.15
C SER A 103 2.69 4.09 7.47
N THR A 104 2.82 3.23 6.46
CA THR A 104 2.92 1.77 6.62
C THR A 104 4.24 1.24 6.07
N LEU A 105 5.00 0.49 6.87
CA LEU A 105 6.22 -0.20 6.47
C LEU A 105 6.03 -1.72 6.57
N ASP A 106 6.09 -2.41 5.44
CA ASP A 106 6.09 -3.86 5.35
C ASP A 106 7.49 -4.36 4.94
N VAL A 107 8.20 -5.03 5.84
CA VAL A 107 9.50 -5.65 5.55
C VAL A 107 9.32 -7.14 5.30
N TYR A 108 9.60 -7.56 4.07
CA TYR A 108 9.48 -8.95 3.61
C TYR A 108 10.76 -9.75 3.92
N GLU A 109 10.78 -11.03 3.53
CA GLU A 109 11.79 -12.01 3.95
C GLU A 109 13.21 -11.67 3.48
N ASN A 110 13.35 -10.90 2.40
CA ASN A 110 14.66 -10.44 1.88
C ASN A 110 14.89 -8.94 2.14
N GLY A 111 14.03 -8.30 2.93
CA GLY A 111 14.10 -6.87 3.21
C GLY A 111 15.22 -6.53 4.17
N PHE A 112 16.14 -5.65 3.76
CA PHE A 112 17.20 -5.11 4.60
C PHE A 112 17.15 -3.58 4.57
N LEU A 113 16.94 -2.97 5.73
CA LEU A 113 16.98 -1.52 5.90
C LEU A 113 18.12 -1.13 6.82
N GLN A 114 18.98 -0.22 6.36
CA GLN A 114 20.02 0.39 7.19
C GLN A 114 19.88 1.92 7.20
N GLY A 115 19.60 2.49 8.37
CA GLY A 115 19.49 3.95 8.54
C GLY A 115 18.37 4.36 9.50
N GLU A 116 17.61 5.39 9.15
CA GLU A 116 16.55 5.95 10.00
C GLU A 116 15.17 5.74 9.38
N VAL A 117 14.22 5.29 10.18
CA VAL A 117 12.84 5.03 9.76
C VAL A 117 11.86 5.75 10.65
N SER A 118 10.91 6.46 10.06
CA SER A 118 9.71 6.98 10.72
C SER A 118 8.47 6.29 10.16
N TYR A 119 7.71 5.58 10.99
CA TYR A 119 6.51 4.83 10.57
C TYR A 119 5.33 4.95 11.54
N ARG A 120 4.09 4.73 11.06
CA ARG A 120 2.91 4.53 11.94
C ARG A 120 2.63 3.05 12.21
N PHE A 121 2.60 2.25 11.15
CA PHE A 121 2.39 0.80 11.19
C PHE A 121 3.60 0.06 10.63
N LEU A 122 4.05 -0.98 11.33
CA LEU A 122 5.22 -1.78 10.98
C LEU A 122 4.88 -3.27 11.02
N GLU A 123 5.13 -3.97 9.91
CA GLU A 123 5.13 -5.42 9.82
C GLU A 123 6.53 -5.88 9.38
N ILE A 124 7.10 -6.87 10.09
CA ILE A 124 8.36 -7.51 9.71
C ILE A 124 8.11 -9.01 9.60
N ARG A 125 8.34 -9.56 8.41
CA ARG A 125 8.26 -11.00 8.13
C ARG A 125 9.56 -11.69 8.49
N ASN A 126 9.49 -13.02 8.66
CA ASN A 126 10.66 -13.82 8.99
C ASN A 126 11.77 -13.66 7.93
N GLY A 127 12.95 -13.23 8.35
CA GLY A 127 14.08 -12.90 7.48
C GLY A 127 14.28 -11.39 7.23
N GLY A 128 13.25 -10.58 7.44
CA GLY A 128 13.35 -9.12 7.36
C GLY A 128 14.24 -8.54 8.46
N CYS A 129 15.06 -7.55 8.11
CA CYS A 129 16.03 -6.95 9.03
C CYS A 129 16.04 -5.41 8.90
N ILE A 130 16.02 -4.74 10.05
CA ILE A 130 16.17 -3.29 10.16
C ILE A 130 17.34 -3.01 11.11
N THR A 131 18.30 -2.21 10.66
CA THR A 131 19.46 -1.79 11.44
C THR A 131 19.53 -0.27 11.47
N GLY A 132 19.37 0.33 12.65
CA GLY A 132 19.50 1.76 12.85
C GLY A 132 18.44 2.34 13.77
N ILE A 133 18.01 3.58 13.50
CA ILE A 133 17.05 4.32 14.33
C ILE A 133 15.64 4.10 13.80
N VAL A 134 14.73 3.78 14.70
CA VAL A 134 13.38 3.34 14.36
C VAL A 134 12.39 4.13 15.21
N ASN A 135 11.73 5.11 14.59
CA ASN A 135 10.82 6.07 15.20
C ASN A 135 9.37 5.73 14.86
N LYS A 136 8.56 5.44 15.89
CA LYS A 136 7.12 5.28 15.70
C LYS A 136 6.43 6.64 15.79
N VAL A 137 5.79 7.05 14.71
CA VAL A 137 4.96 8.26 14.62
C VAL A 137 3.57 7.94 15.15
N THR A 138 3.17 8.64 16.21
CA THR A 138 1.80 8.61 16.75
C THR A 138 1.15 9.96 16.50
N ASP A 139 -0.15 9.96 16.19
CA ASP A 139 -0.90 11.19 15.94
C ASP A 139 -1.01 12.10 17.19
N GLU A 140 -0.59 11.61 18.36
CA GLU A 140 -0.52 12.34 19.64
C GLU A 140 0.48 13.50 19.66
N VAL A 141 1.46 13.54 18.74
CA VAL A 141 2.47 14.62 18.73
C VAL A 141 1.90 15.95 18.24
N GLN A 142 0.72 15.97 17.60
CA GLN A 142 0.08 17.21 17.15
C GLN A 142 -0.86 17.84 18.20
N ASN A 143 -1.32 17.08 19.20
CA ASN A 143 -2.35 17.56 20.15
C ASN A 143 -1.79 18.23 21.41
N ASN A 144 -0.50 18.04 21.73
CA ASN A 144 0.05 18.57 22.98
C ASN A 144 0.56 20.02 22.88
N VAL A 145 0.60 20.61 21.68
CA VAL A 145 0.98 22.03 21.49
C VAL A 145 -0.24 22.96 21.62
N SER A 146 -1.47 22.47 21.37
CA SER A 146 -2.69 23.28 21.48
C SER A 146 -3.21 23.44 22.92
N GLU A 147 -2.89 22.51 23.83
CA GLU A 147 -3.25 22.61 25.25
C GLU A 147 -2.31 23.52 26.07
N LEU A 148 -1.02 23.62 25.72
CA LEU A 148 -0.07 24.48 26.42
C LEU A 148 -0.20 25.98 26.07
N VAL A 149 -0.81 26.33 24.93
CA VAL A 149 -1.05 27.73 24.55
C VAL A 149 -2.32 28.29 25.22
N LYS A 150 -3.35 27.46 25.46
CA LYS A 150 -4.60 27.91 26.10
C LYS A 150 -4.48 28.23 27.58
N ALA A 151 -3.49 27.67 28.27
CA ALA A 151 -3.25 27.95 29.70
C ALA A 151 -2.53 29.29 29.97
N ARG A 152 -2.14 30.06 28.93
CA ARG A 152 -1.49 31.37 29.09
C ARG A 152 -2.40 32.57 28.81
N GLU A 153 -3.64 32.33 28.39
CA GLU A 153 -4.65 33.37 28.13
C GLU A 153 -5.89 33.25 29.02
N SER A 154 -5.79 32.51 30.13
CA SER A 154 -6.78 32.52 31.23
C SER A 154 -6.20 33.17 32.47
#